data_AF-A0A9E3P251-F1
#
_entry.id   AF-A0A9E3P251-F1
#
_cell.length_a   1.000
_cell.length_b   1.000
_cell.length_c   1.000
_cell.angle_alpha   90.00
_cell.angle_beta   90.00
_cell.angle_gamma   90.00
#
_symmetry.space_group_name_H-M   'P 1'
#
loop_
_entity.id
_entity.type
_entity.pdbx_description
1 polymer ?
#
loop_
_entity_poly.entity_id
_entity_poly.type
_entity_poly.pdbx_seq_one_letter_code
_entity_poly.pdbx_strand_id
1 'polypeptide(L)'
;MAPLERAAAFERGWICAGRVEDVVEPGDFIKVPLTRAGVVVARGNDGRLRGFHAVCTHRGAAFIDAEAGRGARFRCPYHGFEFELDGKACAGVADLMPVRIDTAMGFVFLTLDANAPPLTSALGEAPPWLARAALGELRLVRRIGYDVAADWKLVMENFQESLHFPTVHPSLERLTPSSRAETWLPEGGPWLGGVMPIAEEAETVSRSARRNDRPFVVPPEDRRVVHDALRFPNLLTSLQPDYLLTFVVFPIRADLTRVFAGTYVARSHVGPVDDVTSFWDEVYDEDRRACERQQRGAESVEHAPTFTAVEEGVAAFSKMVADALVEPAQTPAPPAPRSRLCGIFGRPYVDLSPFIDTSCFPELHAEITRGLALVETSYTGGSLKWMGVCAPWIEGDGYRDAMHAIRAMTRDERDELVALGDHDPASIDLDDPAIAFGDETDRPFNKAQALFLEQRHGVYFPWKACYHLLDNVRWEDKHSGEDKDFSEEARRVFPKTIAFLESLPMTEMGRVVVFGLLANDHAPLHRDSEPGKALSIAQSITFAPAPAARKKRFYLASPDGAHETEIDAPIYWFNDMDWHGVHDDPFFRYSVRCDGVFEPAFLERLRRSRR
;
A
#
# COMPACT_ATOMS: atom_id res chain seq x y z
N MET A 1 -21.43 3.22 -20.33
CA MET A 1 -20.47 4.29 -20.08
C MET A 1 -20.03 4.85 -21.40
N ALA A 2 -19.86 6.16 -21.51
CA ALA A 2 -19.23 6.74 -22.69
C ALA A 2 -17.80 6.16 -22.84
N PRO A 3 -17.36 5.75 -24.04
CA PRO A 3 -16.05 5.13 -24.22
C PRO A 3 -14.88 5.97 -23.69
N LEU A 4 -14.97 7.31 -23.82
CA LEU A 4 -13.96 8.26 -23.35
C LEU A 4 -13.85 8.25 -21.82
N GLU A 5 -14.97 8.32 -21.10
CA GLU A 5 -14.98 8.29 -19.63
C GLU A 5 -14.45 6.97 -19.09
N ARG A 6 -14.79 5.85 -19.72
CA ARG A 6 -14.25 4.54 -19.33
C ARG A 6 -12.73 4.54 -19.42
N ALA A 7 -12.21 4.92 -20.58
CA ALA A 7 -10.78 4.95 -20.83
C ALA A 7 -10.05 5.91 -19.87
N ALA A 8 -10.61 7.10 -19.68
CA ALA A 8 -9.98 8.18 -18.93
C ALA A 8 -10.02 7.96 -17.40
N ALA A 9 -11.20 7.67 -16.85
CA ALA A 9 -11.39 7.62 -15.40
C ALA A 9 -11.23 6.22 -14.81
N PHE A 10 -11.60 5.16 -15.54
CA PHE A 10 -11.69 3.80 -14.99
C PHE A 10 -10.64 2.82 -15.52
N GLU A 11 -10.05 3.04 -16.70
CA GLU A 11 -9.03 2.13 -17.26
C GLU A 11 -7.59 2.62 -17.02
N ARG A 12 -7.35 3.93 -16.88
CA ARG A 12 -6.00 4.52 -16.66
C ARG A 12 -5.59 4.61 -15.19
N GLY A 13 -6.56 4.75 -14.29
CA GLY A 13 -6.33 4.93 -12.86
C GLY A 13 -6.54 3.64 -12.06
N TRP A 14 -6.04 3.66 -10.83
CA TRP A 14 -6.48 2.69 -9.83
C TRP A 14 -7.96 2.92 -9.53
N ILE A 15 -8.75 1.86 -9.44
CA ILE A 15 -10.16 1.90 -8.99
C ILE A 15 -10.37 0.90 -7.87
N CYS A 16 -11.32 1.18 -6.98
CA CYS A 16 -11.69 0.22 -5.95
C CYS A 16 -12.46 -0.95 -6.59
N ALA A 17 -11.97 -2.16 -6.37
CA ALA A 17 -12.59 -3.41 -6.82
C ALA A 17 -13.64 -3.92 -5.82
N GLY A 18 -13.44 -3.58 -4.55
CA GLY A 18 -14.17 -4.14 -3.42
C GLY A 18 -13.28 -4.13 -2.18
N ARG A 19 -13.51 -5.07 -1.28
CA ARG A 19 -12.80 -5.19 -0.02
C ARG A 19 -12.00 -6.47 0.10
N VAL A 20 -10.97 -6.45 0.95
CA VAL A 20 -10.14 -7.64 1.20
C VAL A 20 -10.99 -8.75 1.82
N GLU A 21 -12.00 -8.38 2.59
CA GLU A 21 -12.99 -9.26 3.22
C GLU A 21 -13.96 -9.91 2.23
N ASP A 22 -14.00 -9.46 0.97
CA ASP A 22 -14.77 -10.12 -0.08
C ASP A 22 -14.07 -11.37 -0.64
N VAL A 23 -12.77 -11.51 -0.34
CA VAL A 23 -11.87 -12.53 -0.87
C VAL A 23 -10.92 -13.00 0.23
N VAL A 24 -11.48 -13.58 1.30
CA VAL A 24 -10.73 -13.94 2.52
C VAL A 24 -10.02 -15.27 2.38
N GLU A 25 -10.74 -16.29 1.94
CA GLU A 25 -10.22 -17.65 1.90
C GLU A 25 -9.64 -17.97 0.53
N PRO A 26 -8.66 -18.88 0.45
CA PRO A 26 -8.22 -19.43 -0.82
C PRO A 26 -9.39 -19.96 -1.66
N GLY A 27 -9.42 -19.58 -2.93
CA GLY A 27 -10.51 -19.89 -3.85
C GLY A 27 -11.62 -18.85 -3.91
N ASP A 28 -11.70 -17.93 -2.96
CA ASP A 28 -12.66 -16.83 -3.05
C ASP A 28 -12.32 -15.90 -4.22
N PHE A 29 -13.34 -15.47 -4.94
CA PHE A 29 -13.22 -14.48 -6.00
C PHE A 29 -14.41 -13.52 -6.01
N ILE A 30 -14.16 -12.32 -6.53
CA ILE A 30 -15.16 -11.35 -6.96
C ILE A 30 -14.93 -10.97 -8.41
N LYS A 31 -16.02 -10.67 -9.12
CA LYS A 31 -16.00 -10.18 -10.49
C LYS A 31 -16.34 -8.68 -10.49
N VAL A 32 -15.37 -7.89 -10.95
CA VAL A 32 -15.47 -6.45 -11.09
C VAL A 32 -16.01 -6.11 -12.49
N PRO A 33 -17.13 -5.38 -12.61
CA PRO A 33 -17.77 -5.07 -13.90
C PRO A 33 -17.09 -3.90 -14.64
N LEU A 34 -15.75 -3.89 -14.70
CA LEU A 34 -14.99 -2.83 -15.36
C LEU A 34 -14.99 -2.94 -16.89
N THR A 35 -14.96 -4.17 -17.41
CA THR A 35 -15.04 -4.47 -18.84
C THR A 35 -16.30 -5.29 -19.13
N ARG A 36 -16.64 -5.48 -20.41
CA ARG A 36 -17.82 -6.29 -20.79
C ARG A 36 -17.78 -7.71 -20.25
N ALA A 37 -16.60 -8.34 -20.26
CA ALA A 37 -16.41 -9.67 -19.67
C ALA A 37 -16.18 -9.60 -18.16
N GLY A 38 -15.74 -8.45 -17.65
CA GLY A 38 -15.34 -8.20 -16.27
C GLY A 38 -13.85 -8.46 -16.04
N VAL A 39 -13.44 -8.18 -14.82
CA VAL A 39 -12.13 -8.54 -14.26
C VAL A 39 -12.41 -9.39 -13.04
N VAL A 40 -11.72 -10.52 -12.88
CA VAL A 40 -11.82 -11.32 -11.67
C VAL A 40 -10.68 -10.96 -10.73
N VAL A 41 -11.00 -10.72 -9.46
CA VAL A 41 -10.04 -10.65 -8.36
C VAL A 41 -10.23 -11.90 -7.53
N ALA A 42 -9.17 -12.65 -7.29
CA ALA A 42 -9.26 -13.92 -6.58
C ALA A 42 -8.09 -14.13 -5.63
N ARG A 43 -8.36 -14.87 -4.55
CA ARG A 43 -7.33 -15.36 -3.65
C ARG A 43 -6.85 -16.73 -4.11
N GLY A 44 -5.58 -16.79 -4.51
CA GLY A 44 -4.94 -18.03 -4.91
C GLY A 44 -4.87 -19.06 -3.77
N ASN A 45 -4.62 -20.32 -4.14
CA ASN A 45 -4.39 -21.40 -3.18
C ASN A 45 -3.16 -21.16 -2.28
N ASP A 46 -2.26 -20.27 -2.72
CA ASP A 46 -1.10 -19.79 -1.96
C ASP A 46 -1.41 -18.59 -1.04
N GLY A 47 -2.68 -18.19 -0.95
CA GLY A 47 -3.13 -17.07 -0.15
C GLY A 47 -2.89 -15.69 -0.77
N ARG A 48 -2.26 -15.58 -1.95
CA ARG A 48 -2.02 -14.28 -2.60
C ARG A 48 -3.24 -13.82 -3.40
N LEU A 49 -3.59 -12.54 -3.29
CA LEU A 49 -4.58 -11.92 -4.16
C LEU A 49 -3.99 -11.69 -5.55
N ARG A 50 -4.79 -11.91 -6.60
CA ARG A 50 -4.44 -11.62 -7.99
C ARG A 50 -5.66 -11.15 -8.77
N GLY A 51 -5.44 -10.36 -9.80
CA GLY A 51 -6.46 -9.93 -10.74
C GLY A 51 -6.21 -10.44 -12.15
N PHE A 52 -7.27 -10.80 -12.88
CA PHE A 52 -7.19 -11.22 -14.28
C PHE A 52 -8.37 -10.68 -15.09
N HIS A 53 -8.15 -10.42 -16.37
CA HIS A 53 -9.28 -10.28 -17.29
C HIS A 53 -10.12 -11.56 -17.26
N ALA A 54 -11.44 -11.43 -17.12
CA ALA A 54 -12.36 -12.58 -17.08
C ALA A 54 -12.61 -13.21 -18.47
N VAL A 55 -11.54 -13.31 -19.27
CA VAL A 55 -11.55 -13.67 -20.70
C VAL A 55 -10.61 -14.85 -20.93
N CYS A 56 -11.15 -15.94 -21.47
CA CYS A 56 -10.38 -17.12 -21.83
C CYS A 56 -9.46 -16.80 -23.02
N THR A 57 -8.18 -17.11 -22.86
CA THR A 57 -7.12 -16.88 -23.85
C THR A 57 -7.19 -17.78 -25.09
N HIS A 58 -8.08 -18.78 -25.11
CA HIS A 58 -8.32 -19.59 -26.30
C HIS A 58 -8.93 -18.77 -27.46
N ARG A 59 -10.15 -18.25 -27.23
CA ARG A 59 -10.99 -17.59 -28.24
C ARG A 59 -11.78 -16.41 -27.68
N GLY A 60 -11.39 -15.90 -26.51
CA GLY A 60 -11.97 -14.68 -25.95
C GLY A 60 -13.32 -14.85 -25.25
N ALA A 61 -13.73 -16.08 -24.90
CA ALA A 61 -14.98 -16.30 -24.17
C ALA A 61 -14.87 -15.77 -22.74
N ALA A 62 -15.90 -15.08 -22.25
CA ALA A 62 -16.03 -14.79 -20.83
C ALA A 62 -16.14 -16.13 -20.08
N PHE A 63 -15.26 -16.37 -19.11
CA PHE A 63 -15.21 -17.68 -18.44
C PHE A 63 -16.01 -17.74 -17.13
N ILE A 64 -16.54 -16.62 -16.67
CA ILE A 64 -17.21 -16.53 -15.38
C ILE A 64 -18.37 -15.54 -15.42
N ASP A 65 -19.56 -16.01 -15.05
CA ASP A 65 -20.78 -15.19 -14.97
C ASP A 65 -21.07 -14.72 -13.55
N ALA A 66 -20.72 -15.53 -12.54
CA ALA A 66 -20.96 -15.22 -11.14
C ALA A 66 -20.25 -13.94 -10.71
N GLU A 67 -20.96 -13.08 -9.96
CA GLU A 67 -20.40 -11.83 -9.41
C GLU A 67 -19.42 -12.09 -8.27
N ALA A 68 -19.57 -13.20 -7.56
CA ALA A 68 -18.66 -13.67 -6.52
C ALA A 68 -18.82 -15.19 -6.34
N GLY A 69 -17.86 -15.82 -5.68
CA GLY A 69 -17.95 -17.23 -5.32
C GLY A 69 -16.65 -17.79 -4.78
N ARG A 70 -16.63 -19.12 -4.63
CA ARG A 70 -15.44 -19.88 -4.25
C ARG A 70 -15.22 -21.04 -5.21
N GLY A 71 -13.99 -21.24 -5.64
CA GLY A 71 -13.61 -22.38 -6.48
C GLY A 71 -12.11 -22.63 -6.48
N ALA A 72 -11.70 -23.88 -6.72
CA ALA A 72 -10.28 -24.23 -6.78
C ALA A 72 -9.59 -23.76 -8.06
N ARG A 73 -10.36 -23.53 -9.14
CA ARG A 73 -9.90 -23.17 -10.49
C ARG A 73 -10.97 -22.38 -11.23
N PHE A 74 -10.58 -21.65 -12.26
CA PHE A 74 -11.49 -21.09 -13.25
C PHE A 74 -11.67 -22.07 -14.41
N ARG A 75 -12.92 -22.28 -14.85
CA ARG A 75 -13.23 -23.17 -15.97
C ARG A 75 -14.04 -22.43 -17.02
N CYS A 76 -13.49 -22.34 -18.23
CA CYS A 76 -14.17 -21.73 -19.36
C CYS A 76 -15.35 -22.60 -19.83
N PRO A 77 -16.59 -22.08 -19.86
CA PRO A 77 -17.78 -22.84 -20.21
C PRO A 77 -17.83 -23.21 -21.70
N TYR A 78 -16.99 -22.59 -22.54
CA TYR A 78 -17.03 -22.82 -23.98
C TYR A 78 -16.40 -24.16 -24.39
N HIS A 79 -15.13 -24.39 -24.03
CA HIS A 79 -14.39 -25.61 -24.40
C HIS A 79 -13.79 -26.34 -23.20
N GLY A 80 -14.10 -25.89 -21.98
CA GLY A 80 -13.65 -26.56 -20.75
C GLY A 80 -12.20 -26.32 -20.37
N PHE A 81 -11.49 -25.37 -21.00
CA PHE A 81 -10.15 -24.98 -20.57
C PHE A 81 -10.18 -24.49 -19.11
N GLU A 82 -9.24 -24.99 -18.32
CA GLU A 82 -9.10 -24.67 -16.92
C GLU A 82 -7.86 -23.81 -16.68
N PHE A 83 -8.00 -22.89 -15.73
CA PHE A 83 -6.94 -22.01 -15.25
C PHE A 83 -6.85 -22.13 -13.74
N GLU A 84 -5.64 -22.26 -13.22
CA GLU A 84 -5.37 -22.14 -11.80
C GLU A 84 -5.68 -20.71 -11.33
N LEU A 85 -5.85 -20.53 -10.02
CA LEU A 85 -6.14 -19.21 -9.42
C LEU A 85 -4.94 -18.25 -9.46
N ASP A 86 -3.76 -18.73 -9.86
CA ASP A 86 -2.61 -17.91 -10.20
C ASP A 86 -2.58 -17.48 -11.69
N GLY A 87 -3.63 -17.84 -12.44
CA GLY A 87 -3.82 -17.49 -13.84
C GLY A 87 -3.24 -18.51 -14.82
N LYS A 88 -2.47 -19.50 -14.35
CA LYS A 88 -1.81 -20.47 -15.23
C LYS A 88 -2.81 -21.41 -15.90
N ALA A 89 -2.65 -21.61 -17.20
CA ALA A 89 -3.45 -22.57 -17.94
C ALA A 89 -3.04 -24.01 -17.59
N CYS A 90 -4.02 -24.90 -17.38
CA CYS A 90 -3.72 -26.30 -17.09
C CYS A 90 -3.14 -27.05 -18.32
N ALA A 91 -3.61 -26.75 -19.54
CA ALA A 91 -3.05 -27.24 -20.80
C ALA A 91 -3.67 -26.56 -22.04
N GLY A 92 -2.91 -26.48 -23.14
CA GLY A 92 -3.43 -26.26 -24.49
C GLY A 92 -3.80 -24.82 -24.87
N VAL A 93 -3.63 -23.85 -23.96
CA VAL A 93 -3.86 -22.40 -24.17
C VAL A 93 -2.84 -21.58 -23.35
N ALA A 94 -2.73 -20.29 -23.63
CA ALA A 94 -1.90 -19.36 -22.85
C ALA A 94 -2.55 -19.04 -21.49
N ASP A 95 -1.75 -18.54 -20.54
CA ASP A 95 -2.23 -18.12 -19.22
C ASP A 95 -3.19 -16.92 -19.30
N LEU A 96 -4.01 -16.73 -18.26
CA LEU A 96 -4.91 -15.57 -18.15
C LEU A 96 -4.12 -14.26 -18.15
N MET A 97 -4.67 -13.24 -18.81
CA MET A 97 -4.07 -11.90 -18.85
C MET A 97 -4.21 -11.24 -17.47
N PRO A 98 -3.10 -10.95 -16.76
CA PRO A 98 -3.16 -10.35 -15.44
C PRO A 98 -3.59 -8.88 -15.51
N VAL A 99 -4.18 -8.41 -14.42
CA VAL A 99 -4.33 -6.97 -14.14
C VAL A 99 -3.60 -6.66 -12.85
N ARG A 100 -3.13 -5.42 -12.71
CA ARG A 100 -2.46 -5.00 -11.48
C ARG A 100 -3.50 -4.81 -10.40
N ILE A 101 -3.20 -5.34 -9.22
CA ILE A 101 -4.00 -5.17 -8.02
C ILE A 101 -3.10 -4.82 -6.86
N ASP A 102 -3.66 -4.14 -5.87
CA ASP A 102 -2.98 -3.80 -4.62
C ASP A 102 -4.05 -3.50 -3.55
N THR A 103 -3.66 -3.37 -2.29
CA THR A 103 -4.59 -3.17 -1.18
C THR A 103 -4.21 -1.97 -0.33
N ALA A 104 -5.20 -1.20 0.10
CA ALA A 104 -5.01 -0.10 1.05
C ALA A 104 -6.28 0.13 1.85
N MET A 105 -6.15 0.46 3.14
CA MET A 105 -7.30 0.77 4.02
C MET A 105 -8.38 -0.33 4.04
N GLY A 106 -7.98 -1.60 3.84
CA GLY A 106 -8.88 -2.75 3.74
C GLY A 106 -9.69 -2.85 2.44
N PHE A 107 -9.41 -1.99 1.46
CA PHE A 107 -9.97 -2.09 0.10
C PHE A 107 -8.96 -2.76 -0.83
N VAL A 108 -9.50 -3.48 -1.83
CA VAL A 108 -8.73 -3.95 -2.97
C VAL A 108 -8.89 -2.93 -4.09
N PHE A 109 -7.76 -2.48 -4.63
CA PHE A 109 -7.72 -1.63 -5.83
C PHE A 109 -7.16 -2.42 -7.00
N LEU A 110 -7.59 -2.05 -8.21
CA LEU A 110 -7.05 -2.59 -9.45
C LEU A 110 -6.83 -1.50 -10.49
N THR A 111 -5.93 -1.74 -11.43
CA THR A 111 -5.74 -0.90 -12.61
C THR A 111 -5.48 -1.77 -13.85
N LEU A 112 -6.02 -1.34 -14.99
CA LEU A 112 -5.73 -1.96 -16.29
C LEU A 112 -4.49 -1.36 -16.95
N ASP A 113 -4.02 -0.21 -16.47
CA ASP A 113 -2.79 0.40 -16.96
C ASP A 113 -1.58 -0.26 -16.32
N ALA A 114 -0.87 -1.03 -17.13
CA ALA A 114 0.38 -1.68 -16.72
C ALA A 114 1.42 -0.66 -16.22
N ASN A 115 1.38 0.58 -16.71
CA ASN A 115 2.33 1.65 -16.39
C ASN A 115 1.81 2.62 -15.31
N ALA A 116 0.67 2.33 -14.68
CA ALA A 116 0.17 3.18 -13.60
C ALA A 116 1.23 3.33 -12.47
N PRO A 117 1.29 4.47 -11.78
CA PRO A 117 2.13 4.57 -10.59
C PRO A 117 1.70 3.54 -9.53
N PRO A 118 2.53 3.21 -8.53
CA PRO A 118 2.11 2.41 -7.38
C PRO A 118 0.84 2.93 -6.73
N LEU A 119 0.05 2.05 -6.11
CA LEU A 119 -1.24 2.44 -5.49
C LEU A 119 -1.04 3.53 -4.43
N THR A 120 0.04 3.45 -3.64
CA THR A 120 0.38 4.45 -2.61
C THR A 120 0.46 5.86 -3.19
N SER A 121 1.21 6.05 -4.26
CA SER A 121 1.30 7.34 -4.97
C SER A 121 -0.04 7.77 -5.56
N ALA A 122 -0.81 6.83 -6.10
CA ALA A 122 -2.10 7.10 -6.73
C ALA A 122 -3.23 7.38 -5.73
N LEU A 123 -3.09 6.94 -4.48
CA LEU A 123 -4.02 7.25 -3.40
C LEU A 123 -3.78 8.64 -2.83
N GLY A 124 -2.55 9.13 -2.86
CA GLY A 124 -2.19 10.38 -2.18
C GLY A 124 -2.48 10.32 -0.68
N GLU A 125 -2.56 11.49 -0.05
CA GLU A 125 -2.86 11.58 1.38
C GLU A 125 -4.35 11.26 1.64
N ALA A 126 -4.59 10.23 2.44
CA ALA A 126 -5.95 9.87 2.84
C ALA A 126 -6.55 10.97 3.75
N PRO A 127 -7.89 11.14 3.75
CA PRO A 127 -8.55 12.06 4.64
C PRO A 127 -8.17 11.81 6.11
N PRO A 128 -7.94 12.85 6.92
CA PRO A 128 -7.43 12.68 8.29
C PRO A 128 -8.26 11.74 9.17
N TRP A 129 -9.58 11.75 8.99
CA TRP A 129 -10.48 10.86 9.74
C TRP A 129 -10.36 9.39 9.33
N LEU A 130 -10.17 9.09 8.05
CA LEU A 130 -9.94 7.70 7.59
C LEU A 130 -8.59 7.18 8.06
N ALA A 131 -7.56 8.04 8.11
CA ALA A 131 -6.25 7.69 8.63
C ALA A 131 -6.25 7.38 10.14
N ARG A 132 -7.10 8.06 10.92
CA ARG A 132 -7.27 7.83 12.37
C ARG A 132 -8.24 6.69 12.70
N ALA A 133 -9.12 6.32 11.78
CA ALA A 133 -10.13 5.28 12.01
C ALA A 133 -9.50 3.89 12.11
N ALA A 134 -10.01 3.07 13.03
CA ALA A 134 -9.57 1.68 13.20
C ALA A 134 -10.14 0.75 12.11
N LEU A 135 -9.91 1.06 10.83
CA LEU A 135 -10.53 0.36 9.69
C LEU A 135 -10.22 -1.14 9.65
N GLY A 136 -9.04 -1.56 10.15
CA GLY A 136 -8.66 -2.98 10.26
C GLY A 136 -9.44 -3.77 11.33
N GLU A 137 -10.02 -3.07 12.31
CA GLU A 137 -10.82 -3.65 13.39
C GLU A 137 -12.31 -3.77 13.03
N LEU A 138 -12.68 -3.43 11.80
CA LEU A 138 -14.04 -3.54 11.32
C LEU A 138 -14.33 -4.93 10.74
N ARG A 139 -15.60 -5.32 10.77
CA ARG A 139 -16.12 -6.50 10.07
C ARG A 139 -17.36 -6.13 9.28
N LEU A 140 -17.51 -6.75 8.10
CA LEU A 140 -18.73 -6.64 7.30
C LEU A 140 -19.90 -7.26 8.07
N VAL A 141 -21.02 -6.52 8.17
CA VAL A 141 -22.28 -7.05 8.70
C VAL A 141 -23.34 -7.23 7.64
N ARG A 142 -23.30 -6.41 6.58
CA ARG A 142 -24.23 -6.51 5.46
C ARG A 142 -23.59 -5.91 4.21
N ARG A 143 -23.75 -6.60 3.09
CA ARG A 143 -23.46 -6.09 1.74
C ARG A 143 -24.71 -6.21 0.88
N ILE A 144 -25.01 -5.18 0.11
CA ILE A 144 -26.07 -5.19 -0.91
C ILE A 144 -25.52 -4.66 -2.23
N GLY A 145 -26.06 -5.17 -3.33
CA GLY A 145 -25.82 -4.66 -4.67
C GLY A 145 -27.14 -4.22 -5.28
N TYR A 146 -27.18 -3.04 -5.87
CA TYR A 146 -28.37 -2.52 -6.54
C TYR A 146 -27.99 -1.70 -7.77
N ASP A 147 -28.95 -1.57 -8.69
CA ASP A 147 -28.81 -0.75 -9.90
C ASP A 147 -29.54 0.58 -9.71
N VAL A 148 -28.92 1.64 -10.23
CA VAL A 148 -29.51 2.97 -10.36
C VAL A 148 -29.59 3.26 -11.86
N ALA A 149 -30.80 3.52 -12.38
CA ALA A 149 -30.99 3.89 -13.78
C ALA A 149 -30.60 5.36 -14.02
N ALA A 150 -29.31 5.64 -13.80
CA ALA A 150 -28.67 6.94 -13.95
C ALA A 150 -27.18 6.77 -14.32
N ASP A 151 -26.62 7.80 -14.94
CA ASP A 151 -25.18 7.93 -15.13
C ASP A 151 -24.45 7.91 -13.78
N TRP A 152 -23.27 7.31 -13.74
CA TRP A 152 -22.48 7.17 -12.51
C TRP A 152 -22.11 8.52 -11.90
N LYS A 153 -21.90 9.54 -12.73
CA LYS A 153 -21.59 10.91 -12.27
C LYS A 153 -22.72 11.45 -11.40
N LEU A 154 -23.98 11.23 -11.79
CA LEU A 154 -25.14 11.68 -11.00
C LEU A 154 -25.18 11.01 -9.62
N VAL A 155 -24.83 9.73 -9.55
CA VAL A 155 -24.73 8.99 -8.28
C VAL A 155 -23.61 9.54 -7.40
N MET A 156 -22.46 9.87 -7.99
CA MET A 156 -21.32 10.42 -7.25
C MET A 156 -21.59 11.87 -6.80
N GLU A 157 -22.19 12.70 -7.67
CA GLU A 157 -22.59 14.09 -7.42
C GLU A 157 -23.61 14.18 -6.27
N ASN A 158 -24.62 13.30 -6.27
CA ASN A 158 -25.62 13.20 -5.19
C ASN A 158 -24.97 12.96 -3.81
N PHE A 159 -23.82 12.28 -3.75
CA PHE A 159 -23.09 12.06 -2.50
C PHE A 159 -22.25 13.28 -2.07
N GLN A 160 -21.96 14.23 -2.97
CA GLN A 160 -21.08 15.38 -2.66
C GLN A 160 -21.84 16.59 -2.09
N GLU A 161 -23.15 16.48 -1.86
CA GLU A 161 -23.96 17.55 -1.31
C GLU A 161 -25.06 17.03 -0.39
N SER A 162 -25.57 17.90 0.48
CA SER A 162 -26.67 17.62 1.40
C SER A 162 -27.84 18.61 1.23
N LEU A 163 -27.83 19.39 0.15
CA LEU A 163 -28.87 20.35 -0.20
C LEU A 163 -30.23 19.65 -0.41
N HIS A 164 -30.23 18.41 -0.90
CA HIS A 164 -31.45 17.64 -1.08
C HIS A 164 -32.03 17.08 0.23
N PHE A 165 -31.28 17.05 1.34
CA PHE A 165 -31.70 16.37 2.59
C PHE A 165 -33.06 16.83 3.11
N PRO A 166 -33.39 18.14 3.23
CA PRO A 166 -34.66 18.57 3.79
C PRO A 166 -35.88 18.11 2.97
N THR A 167 -35.70 17.85 1.68
CA THR A 167 -36.78 17.47 0.75
C THR A 167 -36.85 15.96 0.52
N VAL A 168 -35.69 15.33 0.32
CA VAL A 168 -35.58 13.91 -0.09
C VAL A 168 -35.39 13.00 1.12
N HIS A 169 -34.62 13.43 2.12
CA HIS A 169 -34.34 12.64 3.34
C HIS A 169 -34.77 13.32 4.64
N PRO A 170 -36.07 13.59 4.88
CA PRO A 170 -36.51 14.22 6.13
C PRO A 170 -36.06 13.46 7.38
N SER A 171 -35.87 12.14 7.29
CA SER A 171 -35.36 11.31 8.39
C SER A 171 -33.86 11.50 8.65
N LEU A 172 -33.05 11.66 7.60
CA LEU A 172 -31.62 11.94 7.72
C LEU A 172 -31.35 13.37 8.19
N GLU A 173 -32.09 14.34 7.66
CA GLU A 173 -32.00 15.76 8.05
C GLU A 173 -32.20 15.98 9.57
N ARG A 174 -33.08 15.19 10.20
CA ARG A 174 -33.29 15.25 11.66
C ARG A 174 -32.08 14.77 12.46
N LEU A 175 -31.28 13.86 11.92
CA LEU A 175 -30.13 13.24 12.62
C LEU A 175 -28.82 13.98 12.33
N THR A 176 -28.70 14.52 11.12
CA THR A 176 -27.51 15.21 10.64
C THR A 176 -27.93 16.41 9.78
N PRO A 177 -28.29 17.55 10.39
CA PRO A 177 -28.83 18.70 9.67
C PRO A 177 -27.86 19.24 8.63
N SER A 178 -28.29 19.30 7.36
CA SER A 178 -27.45 19.73 6.24
C SER A 178 -26.99 21.18 6.34
N SER A 179 -27.76 22.01 7.06
CA SER A 179 -27.38 23.40 7.34
C SER A 179 -26.09 23.57 8.15
N ARG A 180 -25.56 22.48 8.74
CA ARG A 180 -24.30 22.43 9.47
C ARG A 180 -23.21 21.60 8.77
N ALA A 181 -23.47 21.15 7.55
CA ALA A 181 -22.49 20.40 6.78
C ALA A 181 -21.35 21.32 6.32
N GLU A 182 -20.14 20.79 6.31
CA GLU A 182 -18.95 21.47 5.81
C GLU A 182 -18.26 20.59 4.77
N THR A 183 -17.92 21.16 3.61
CA THR A 183 -17.15 20.44 2.60
C THR A 183 -15.67 20.45 2.97
N TRP A 184 -15.00 19.34 2.74
CA TRP A 184 -13.56 19.22 2.81
C TRP A 184 -12.98 19.05 1.41
N LEU A 185 -12.23 20.08 0.98
CA LEU A 185 -11.61 20.17 -0.34
C LEU A 185 -10.08 20.23 -0.18
N PRO A 186 -9.35 19.11 -0.35
CA PRO A 186 -7.90 19.16 -0.37
C PRO A 186 -7.38 19.87 -1.62
N GLU A 187 -6.17 20.44 -1.54
CA GLU A 187 -5.50 21.04 -2.71
C GLU A 187 -5.01 19.92 -3.66
N GLY A 188 -5.92 19.47 -4.53
CA GLY A 188 -5.65 18.40 -5.50
C GLY A 188 -5.68 16.99 -4.90
N GLY A 189 -5.26 16.02 -5.70
CA GLY A 189 -5.32 14.60 -5.34
C GLY A 189 -6.66 13.92 -5.67
N PRO A 190 -6.82 12.64 -5.34
CA PRO A 190 -7.97 11.83 -5.73
C PRO A 190 -9.12 11.87 -4.70
N TRP A 191 -9.02 12.72 -3.68
CA TRP A 191 -9.97 12.76 -2.57
C TRP A 191 -10.82 14.03 -2.55
N LEU A 192 -12.04 13.85 -2.10
CA LEU A 192 -13.03 14.89 -1.81
C LEU A 192 -13.87 14.39 -0.63
N GLY A 193 -14.46 15.26 0.16
CA GLY A 193 -15.32 14.82 1.24
C GLY A 193 -16.00 15.95 1.99
N GLY A 194 -16.42 15.64 3.21
CA GLY A 194 -17.05 16.61 4.08
C GLY A 194 -17.35 16.02 5.45
N VAL A 195 -17.83 16.89 6.32
CA VAL A 195 -18.24 16.53 7.67
C VAL A 195 -19.65 17.03 7.94
N MET A 196 -20.41 16.24 8.68
CA MET A 196 -21.76 16.62 9.10
C MET A 196 -21.94 16.34 10.60
N PRO A 197 -22.19 17.38 11.43
CA PRO A 197 -22.42 17.18 12.85
C PRO A 197 -23.72 16.42 13.13
N ILE A 198 -23.68 15.51 14.09
CA ILE A 198 -24.84 14.74 14.56
C ILE A 198 -25.68 15.60 15.52
N ALA A 199 -27.01 15.57 15.37
CA ALA A 199 -27.96 16.30 16.20
C ALA A 199 -27.79 15.97 17.69
N GLU A 200 -28.00 16.94 18.59
CA GLU A 200 -27.74 16.80 20.04
C GLU A 200 -28.47 15.59 20.65
N GLU A 201 -29.68 15.32 20.17
CA GLU A 201 -30.58 14.27 20.65
C GLU A 201 -30.25 12.87 20.10
N ALA A 202 -29.32 12.78 19.14
CA ALA A 202 -28.88 11.55 18.50
C ALA A 202 -27.47 11.14 18.96
N GLU A 203 -27.25 9.84 19.14
CA GLU A 203 -25.93 9.27 19.43
C GLU A 203 -25.18 8.86 18.15
N THR A 204 -25.93 8.51 17.10
CA THR A 204 -25.44 8.07 15.79
C THR A 204 -26.58 8.14 14.76
N VAL A 205 -26.25 8.03 13.47
CA VAL A 205 -27.25 7.98 12.40
C VAL A 205 -27.86 6.57 12.33
N SER A 206 -29.08 6.44 12.84
CA SER A 206 -29.80 5.17 12.87
C SER A 206 -31.29 5.43 13.04
N ARG A 207 -32.14 4.43 12.81
CA ARG A 207 -33.59 4.60 12.95
C ARG A 207 -34.01 4.99 14.37
N SER A 208 -33.33 4.45 15.39
CA SER A 208 -33.58 4.80 16.80
C SER A 208 -32.82 6.04 17.29
N ALA A 209 -31.90 6.59 16.49
CA ALA A 209 -30.93 7.61 16.91
C ALA A 209 -30.05 7.20 18.11
N ARG A 210 -29.85 5.89 18.30
CA ARG A 210 -29.08 5.31 19.42
C ARG A 210 -28.01 4.35 18.92
N ARG A 211 -26.89 4.32 19.64
CA ARG A 211 -25.76 3.42 19.35
C ARG A 211 -26.08 1.96 19.68
N ASN A 212 -27.02 1.71 20.59
CA ASN A 212 -27.42 0.36 21.00
C ASN A 212 -26.20 -0.54 21.29
N ASP A 213 -25.30 -0.01 22.14
CA ASP A 213 -24.05 -0.63 22.59
C ASP A 213 -22.96 -0.90 21.52
N ARG A 214 -23.17 -0.58 20.24
CA ARG A 214 -22.15 -0.73 19.17
C ARG A 214 -20.88 0.08 19.44
N PRO A 215 -19.69 -0.52 19.69
CA PRO A 215 -18.49 0.22 20.07
C PRO A 215 -18.16 1.38 19.13
N PHE A 216 -17.57 2.46 19.66
CA PHE A 216 -17.04 3.52 18.81
C PHE A 216 -15.92 2.98 17.92
N VAL A 217 -15.92 3.41 16.65
CA VAL A 217 -14.90 3.08 15.65
C VAL A 217 -14.01 4.29 15.30
N VAL A 218 -14.28 5.41 15.96
CA VAL A 218 -13.59 6.71 15.82
C VAL A 218 -13.08 7.21 17.18
N PRO A 219 -12.04 8.07 17.20
CA PRO A 219 -11.54 8.67 18.43
C PRO A 219 -12.55 9.65 19.04
N PRO A 220 -12.42 10.03 20.33
CA PRO A 220 -13.39 10.86 21.06
C PRO A 220 -13.86 12.14 20.36
N GLU A 221 -12.95 12.83 19.67
CA GLU A 221 -13.19 14.08 18.94
C GLU A 221 -14.15 13.92 17.75
N ASP A 222 -14.20 12.73 17.15
CA ASP A 222 -14.98 12.44 15.94
C ASP A 222 -16.35 11.77 16.28
N ARG A 223 -16.65 11.52 17.57
CA ARG A 223 -17.86 10.76 18.00
C ARG A 223 -19.20 11.48 17.78
N ARG A 224 -19.17 12.74 17.37
CA ARG A 224 -20.35 13.60 17.18
C ARG A 224 -20.48 14.08 15.74
N VAL A 225 -19.74 13.49 14.82
CA VAL A 225 -19.61 13.92 13.44
C VAL A 225 -19.66 12.70 12.52
N VAL A 226 -20.30 12.88 11.37
CA VAL A 226 -20.23 11.97 10.22
C VAL A 226 -19.14 12.48 9.31
N HIS A 227 -18.25 11.61 8.85
CA HIS A 227 -17.18 11.96 7.93
C HIS A 227 -17.34 11.22 6.60
N ASP A 228 -17.62 11.98 5.56
CA ASP A 228 -17.81 11.45 4.22
C ASP A 228 -16.55 11.68 3.39
N ALA A 229 -16.16 10.68 2.60
CA ALA A 229 -15.06 10.81 1.66
C ALA A 229 -15.33 10.04 0.37
N LEU A 230 -15.13 10.73 -0.74
CA LEU A 230 -14.96 10.19 -2.07
C LEU A 230 -13.48 9.97 -2.34
N ARG A 231 -13.16 8.80 -2.88
CA ARG A 231 -11.93 8.50 -3.59
C ARG A 231 -12.27 8.27 -5.06
N PHE A 232 -11.82 9.17 -5.92
CA PHE A 232 -12.09 9.14 -7.34
C PHE A 232 -11.47 7.89 -8.01
N PRO A 233 -12.18 7.23 -8.95
CA PRO A 233 -13.49 7.60 -9.47
C PRO A 233 -14.68 6.97 -8.76
N ASN A 234 -14.49 5.97 -7.87
CA ASN A 234 -15.56 5.01 -7.61
C ASN A 234 -15.74 4.50 -6.19
N LEU A 235 -15.03 5.06 -5.21
CA LEU A 235 -15.18 4.66 -3.82
C LEU A 235 -15.74 5.83 -3.02
N LEU A 236 -16.84 5.58 -2.31
CA LEU A 236 -17.41 6.50 -1.34
C LEU A 236 -17.37 5.82 0.03
N THR A 237 -17.12 6.61 1.07
CA THR A 237 -17.13 6.16 2.46
C THR A 237 -17.90 7.16 3.30
N SER A 238 -18.70 6.66 4.24
CA SER A 238 -19.36 7.45 5.27
C SER A 238 -19.04 6.86 6.62
N LEU A 239 -18.09 7.47 7.32
CA LEU A 239 -17.61 7.05 8.62
C LEU A 239 -18.47 7.69 9.71
N GLN A 240 -19.12 6.84 10.47
CA GLN A 240 -20.04 7.19 11.55
C GLN A 240 -19.34 6.88 12.88
N PRO A 241 -19.86 7.36 14.03
CA PRO A 241 -19.18 7.15 15.31
C PRO A 241 -18.92 5.67 15.65
N ASP A 242 -19.81 4.78 15.23
CA ASP A 242 -19.87 3.36 15.63
C ASP A 242 -19.91 2.36 14.46
N TYR A 243 -19.94 2.85 13.21
CA TYR A 243 -19.94 2.01 12.02
C TYR A 243 -19.38 2.75 10.79
N LEU A 244 -19.07 2.02 9.73
CA LEU A 244 -18.63 2.56 8.44
C LEU A 244 -19.59 2.09 7.36
N LEU A 245 -19.96 3.00 6.45
CA LEU A 245 -20.56 2.66 5.18
C LEU A 245 -19.56 2.83 4.06
N THR A 246 -19.63 1.94 3.07
CA THR A 246 -18.82 2.04 1.85
C THR A 246 -19.72 1.84 0.64
N PHE A 247 -19.48 2.60 -0.42
CA PHE A 247 -20.16 2.42 -1.70
C PHE A 247 -19.11 2.31 -2.80
N VAL A 248 -19.15 1.21 -3.56
CA VAL A 248 -18.31 1.04 -4.74
C VAL A 248 -19.18 1.14 -5.98
N VAL A 249 -18.90 2.14 -6.82
CA VAL A 249 -19.79 2.60 -7.90
C VAL A 249 -19.23 2.19 -9.26
N PHE A 250 -19.93 1.33 -9.99
CA PHE A 250 -19.49 0.88 -11.31
C PHE A 250 -20.43 1.36 -12.41
N PRO A 251 -19.94 2.15 -13.38
CA PRO A 251 -20.72 2.50 -14.57
C PRO A 251 -20.90 1.29 -15.49
N ILE A 252 -22.15 0.87 -15.72
CA ILE A 252 -22.48 -0.27 -16.59
C ILE A 252 -22.79 0.21 -18.01
N ARG A 253 -23.74 1.15 -18.15
CA ARG A 253 -24.07 1.88 -19.38
C ARG A 253 -24.05 3.39 -19.10
N ALA A 254 -24.47 4.24 -20.03
CA ALA A 254 -24.42 5.70 -19.82
C ALA A 254 -25.56 6.17 -18.88
N ASP A 255 -26.52 5.30 -18.66
CA ASP A 255 -27.81 5.48 -18.01
C ASP A 255 -28.07 4.37 -16.96
N LEU A 256 -27.02 3.65 -16.55
CA LEU A 256 -27.10 2.58 -15.55
C LEU A 256 -25.79 2.46 -14.80
N THR A 257 -25.92 2.45 -13.49
CA THR A 257 -24.82 2.35 -12.55
C THR A 257 -25.14 1.24 -11.55
N ARG A 258 -24.16 0.36 -11.32
CA ARG A 258 -24.23 -0.65 -10.27
C ARG A 258 -23.53 -0.10 -9.02
N VAL A 259 -24.20 -0.16 -7.87
CA VAL A 259 -23.62 0.24 -6.59
C VAL A 259 -23.53 -0.97 -5.68
N PHE A 260 -22.37 -1.19 -5.07
CA PHE A 260 -22.19 -2.15 -3.98
C PHE A 260 -22.05 -1.38 -2.66
N ALA A 261 -23.08 -1.43 -1.82
CA ALA A 261 -23.06 -0.82 -0.50
C ALA A 261 -22.70 -1.86 0.58
N GLY A 262 -21.81 -1.48 1.49
CA GLY A 262 -21.38 -2.31 2.61
C GLY A 262 -21.53 -1.57 3.94
N THR A 263 -22.00 -2.27 4.97
CA THR A 263 -22.07 -1.78 6.34
C THR A 263 -21.09 -2.57 7.20
N TYR A 264 -20.25 -1.85 7.96
CA TYR A 264 -19.21 -2.43 8.79
C TYR A 264 -19.29 -1.90 10.21
N VAL A 265 -19.10 -2.78 11.19
CA VAL A 265 -19.06 -2.42 12.61
C VAL A 265 -17.79 -2.97 13.25
N ALA A 266 -17.46 -2.51 14.46
CA ALA A 266 -16.35 -3.06 15.23
C ALA A 266 -16.45 -4.60 15.32
N ARG A 267 -15.34 -5.30 15.11
CA ARG A 267 -15.25 -6.78 15.14
C ARG A 267 -15.75 -7.36 16.47
N SER A 268 -15.58 -6.62 17.57
CA SER A 268 -16.04 -6.97 18.92
C SER A 268 -17.56 -6.89 19.12
N HIS A 269 -18.30 -6.25 18.22
CA HIS A 269 -19.76 -6.16 18.33
C HIS A 269 -20.43 -7.47 17.89
N VAL A 270 -21.32 -8.01 18.73
CA VAL A 270 -22.05 -9.28 18.48
C VAL A 270 -23.58 -9.06 18.49
N GLY A 271 -24.04 -7.82 18.47
CA GLY A 271 -25.47 -7.47 18.50
C GLY A 271 -26.14 -7.29 17.13
N PRO A 272 -27.46 -7.01 17.13
CA PRO A 272 -28.20 -6.71 15.91
C PRO A 272 -27.82 -5.36 15.32
N VAL A 273 -27.83 -5.27 14.00
CA VAL A 273 -27.52 -4.04 13.24
C VAL A 273 -28.70 -3.53 12.40
N ASP A 274 -29.87 -4.16 12.52
CA ASP A 274 -31.06 -3.87 11.71
C ASP A 274 -31.52 -2.41 11.84
N ASP A 275 -31.29 -1.80 13.00
CA ASP A 275 -31.60 -0.38 13.25
C ASP A 275 -30.78 0.58 12.38
N VAL A 276 -29.55 0.19 12.02
CA VAL A 276 -28.69 0.90 11.08
C VAL A 276 -29.05 0.50 9.65
N THR A 277 -29.08 -0.80 9.36
CA THR A 277 -29.20 -1.26 7.97
C THR A 277 -30.58 -0.97 7.37
N SER A 278 -31.65 -0.99 8.16
CA SER A 278 -33.00 -0.65 7.67
C SER A 278 -33.23 0.85 7.51
N PHE A 279 -32.48 1.68 8.25
CA PHE A 279 -32.47 3.13 8.05
C PHE A 279 -31.79 3.46 6.72
N TRP A 280 -30.64 2.86 6.45
CA TRP A 280 -29.90 3.13 5.22
C TRP A 280 -30.57 2.53 3.98
N ASP A 281 -31.31 1.42 4.08
CA ASP A 281 -32.13 0.94 2.97
C ASP A 281 -33.17 1.97 2.49
N GLU A 282 -33.74 2.75 3.41
CA GLU A 282 -34.68 3.84 3.10
C GLU A 282 -33.96 4.97 2.36
N VAL A 283 -32.82 5.42 2.90
CA VAL A 283 -32.00 6.49 2.31
C VAL A 283 -31.51 6.10 0.91
N TYR A 284 -31.00 4.88 0.73
CA TYR A 284 -30.51 4.41 -0.58
C TYR A 284 -31.61 4.39 -1.65
N ASP A 285 -32.83 4.03 -1.28
CA ASP A 285 -33.96 4.03 -2.23
C ASP A 285 -34.42 5.46 -2.56
N GLU A 286 -34.36 6.37 -1.60
CA GLU A 286 -34.62 7.80 -1.79
C GLU A 286 -33.61 8.42 -2.77
N ASP A 287 -32.30 8.21 -2.55
CA ASP A 287 -31.21 8.64 -3.42
C ASP A 287 -31.35 8.08 -4.84
N ARG A 288 -31.60 6.77 -4.95
CA ARG A 288 -31.82 6.10 -6.24
C ARG A 288 -32.93 6.78 -7.03
N ARG A 289 -34.07 7.06 -6.39
CA ARG A 289 -35.21 7.72 -7.05
C ARG A 289 -34.90 9.17 -7.46
N ALA A 290 -34.08 9.88 -6.68
CA ALA A 290 -33.63 11.23 -7.00
C ALA A 290 -32.72 11.22 -8.24
N CYS A 291 -31.68 10.37 -8.24
CA CYS A 291 -30.77 10.18 -9.37
C CYS A 291 -31.51 9.77 -10.65
N GLU A 292 -32.41 8.79 -10.58
CA GLU A 292 -33.21 8.36 -11.74
C GLU A 292 -34.13 9.46 -12.27
N ARG A 293 -34.62 10.34 -11.40
CA ARG A 293 -35.41 11.52 -11.80
C ARG A 293 -34.54 12.54 -12.53
N GLN A 294 -33.34 12.81 -12.01
CA GLN A 294 -32.39 13.72 -12.64
C GLN A 294 -31.94 13.20 -14.00
N GLN A 295 -31.66 11.89 -14.13
CA GLN A 295 -31.32 11.25 -15.42
C GLN A 295 -32.39 11.51 -16.48
N ARG A 296 -33.67 11.25 -16.17
CA ARG A 296 -34.79 11.50 -17.10
C ARG A 296 -34.86 12.98 -17.53
N GLY A 297 -34.58 13.90 -16.61
CA GLY A 297 -34.52 15.33 -16.89
C GLY A 297 -33.37 15.67 -17.85
N ALA A 298 -32.17 15.17 -17.55
CA ALA A 298 -30.96 15.39 -18.35
C ALA A 298 -31.10 14.85 -19.79
N GLU A 299 -31.85 13.76 -19.98
CA GLU A 299 -32.15 13.20 -21.31
C GLU A 299 -33.19 14.01 -22.11
N SER A 300 -33.97 14.87 -21.45
CA SER A 300 -35.08 15.58 -22.07
C SER A 300 -34.63 16.89 -22.75
N VAL A 301 -33.68 17.61 -22.16
CA VAL A 301 -33.21 18.91 -22.65
C VAL A 301 -31.74 19.10 -22.29
N GLU A 302 -30.93 19.51 -23.25
CA GLU A 302 -29.55 19.93 -23.00
C GLU A 302 -29.55 21.29 -22.29
N HIS A 303 -29.12 21.30 -21.03
CA HIS A 303 -29.01 22.50 -20.21
C HIS A 303 -27.78 22.39 -19.30
N ALA A 304 -27.00 23.48 -19.23
CA ALA A 304 -25.88 23.56 -18.31
C ALA A 304 -26.41 23.76 -16.87
N PRO A 305 -26.10 22.86 -15.92
CA PRO A 305 -26.52 23.03 -14.53
C PRO A 305 -25.89 24.28 -13.93
N THR A 306 -26.61 24.89 -12.97
CA THR A 306 -26.07 25.99 -12.15
C THR A 306 -25.94 25.47 -10.72
N PHE A 307 -24.71 25.42 -10.22
CA PHE A 307 -24.44 25.05 -8.83
C PHE A 307 -24.66 26.25 -7.90
N THR A 308 -25.23 25.97 -6.74
CA THR A 308 -25.35 26.91 -5.63
C THR A 308 -24.07 26.92 -4.78
N ALA A 309 -23.96 27.86 -3.85
CA ALA A 309 -22.78 28.00 -2.99
C ALA A 309 -22.54 26.80 -2.06
N VAL A 310 -23.55 25.95 -1.83
CA VAL A 310 -23.46 24.75 -0.96
C VAL A 310 -23.20 23.46 -1.74
N GLU A 311 -22.99 23.56 -3.06
CA GLU A 311 -22.68 22.44 -3.96
C GLU A 311 -21.21 22.51 -4.45
N GLU A 312 -20.32 23.10 -3.64
CA GLU A 312 -18.90 23.21 -3.98
C GLU A 312 -18.22 21.84 -4.15
N GLY A 313 -18.65 20.83 -3.40
CA GLY A 313 -18.21 19.43 -3.58
C GLY A 313 -18.63 18.86 -4.94
N VAL A 314 -19.87 19.15 -5.39
CA VAL A 314 -20.34 18.76 -6.72
C VAL A 314 -19.48 19.42 -7.81
N ALA A 315 -19.23 20.72 -7.69
CA ALA A 315 -18.39 21.45 -8.63
C ALA A 315 -16.95 20.90 -8.67
N ALA A 316 -16.38 20.56 -7.50
CA ALA A 316 -15.06 19.95 -7.39
C ALA A 316 -15.02 18.56 -8.05
N PHE A 317 -16.02 17.71 -7.82
CA PHE A 317 -16.12 16.41 -8.48
C PHE A 317 -16.28 16.55 -10.01
N SER A 318 -17.15 17.45 -10.49
CA SER A 318 -17.26 17.72 -11.94
C SER A 318 -15.94 18.19 -12.53
N LYS A 319 -15.14 18.97 -11.78
CA LYS A 319 -13.79 19.35 -12.19
C LYS A 319 -12.85 18.14 -12.25
N MET A 320 -12.87 17.22 -11.27
CA MET A 320 -12.07 15.99 -11.32
C MET A 320 -12.40 15.13 -12.55
N VAL A 321 -13.68 15.01 -12.90
CA VAL A 321 -14.13 14.33 -14.12
C VAL A 321 -13.60 15.03 -15.37
N ALA A 322 -13.72 16.36 -15.44
CA ALA A 322 -13.23 17.14 -16.58
C ALA A 322 -11.71 17.04 -16.73
N ASP A 323 -10.96 17.16 -15.64
CA ASP A 323 -9.49 17.04 -15.61
C ASP A 323 -9.04 15.63 -16.05
N ALA A 324 -9.79 14.58 -15.71
CA ALA A 324 -9.51 13.23 -16.19
C ALA A 324 -9.77 13.07 -17.72
N LEU A 325 -10.77 13.78 -18.26
CA LEU A 325 -11.16 13.72 -19.67
C LEU A 325 -10.27 14.59 -20.58
N VAL A 326 -9.70 15.67 -20.06
CA VAL A 326 -8.71 16.47 -20.77
C VAL A 326 -7.42 15.66 -20.80
N GLU A 327 -6.93 15.26 -21.99
CA GLU A 327 -5.60 14.67 -22.08
C GLU A 327 -4.62 15.63 -21.39
N PRO A 328 -3.83 15.17 -20.40
CA PRO A 328 -2.75 16.00 -19.93
C PRO A 328 -1.89 16.29 -21.16
N ALA A 329 -1.59 17.57 -21.39
CA ALA A 329 -0.46 17.90 -22.24
C ALA A 329 0.69 17.03 -21.74
N GLN A 330 1.21 16.17 -22.61
CA GLN A 330 2.40 15.41 -22.31
C GLN A 330 3.51 16.44 -22.09
N THR A 331 3.71 16.88 -20.85
CA THR A 331 5.00 17.39 -20.44
C THR A 331 5.92 16.20 -20.64
N PRO A 332 6.86 16.24 -21.59
CA PRO A 332 7.77 15.12 -21.74
C PRO A 332 8.43 14.94 -20.39
N ALA A 333 8.27 13.75 -19.80
CA ALA A 333 9.19 13.32 -18.77
C ALA A 333 10.60 13.60 -19.31
N PRO A 334 11.52 14.18 -18.52
CA PRO A 334 12.90 14.30 -18.94
C PRO A 334 13.32 12.93 -19.49
N PRO A 335 13.94 12.88 -20.68
CA PRO A 335 14.17 11.62 -21.37
C PRO A 335 14.78 10.63 -20.38
N ALA A 336 14.06 9.52 -20.14
CA ALA A 336 14.54 8.48 -19.26
C ALA A 336 15.96 8.13 -19.71
N PRO A 337 16.97 8.18 -18.81
CA PRO A 337 18.29 7.70 -19.16
C PRO A 337 18.13 6.27 -19.65
N ARG A 338 18.75 5.93 -20.78
CA ARG A 338 18.57 4.64 -21.48
C ARG A 338 18.76 3.44 -20.53
N SER A 339 17.62 3.02 -19.99
CA SER A 339 17.13 1.73 -19.51
C SER A 339 18.09 0.54 -19.48
N ARG A 340 19.00 0.45 -18.50
CA ARG A 340 19.45 -0.84 -17.92
C ARG A 340 19.89 -0.65 -16.46
N LEU A 341 19.61 -1.65 -15.62
CA LEU A 341 20.30 -1.86 -14.35
C LEU A 341 21.82 -1.81 -14.58
N CYS A 342 22.57 -1.23 -13.64
CA CYS A 342 24.01 -1.38 -13.58
C CYS A 342 24.37 -2.88 -13.52
N GLY A 343 23.68 -3.60 -12.64
CA GLY A 343 23.77 -5.04 -12.48
C GLY A 343 25.17 -5.52 -12.10
N ILE A 344 25.34 -6.83 -12.13
CA ILE A 344 26.61 -7.51 -11.92
C ILE A 344 26.86 -8.45 -13.09
N PHE A 345 28.01 -8.26 -13.75
CA PHE A 345 28.42 -9.06 -14.91
C PHE A 345 27.37 -9.10 -16.04
N GLY A 346 26.53 -8.07 -16.16
CA GLY A 346 25.47 -7.96 -17.16
C GLY A 346 24.16 -8.67 -16.78
N ARG A 347 23.97 -9.03 -15.50
CA ARG A 347 22.75 -9.59 -14.94
C ARG A 347 22.22 -8.68 -13.81
N PRO A 348 20.91 -8.69 -13.49
CA PRO A 348 20.37 -7.93 -12.36
C PRO A 348 21.08 -8.26 -11.03
N TYR A 349 21.30 -9.56 -10.78
CA TYR A 349 22.04 -10.07 -9.63
C TYR A 349 22.78 -11.36 -10.01
N VAL A 350 23.66 -11.83 -9.13
CA VAL A 350 24.33 -13.14 -9.23
C VAL A 350 23.75 -14.07 -8.17
N ASP A 351 23.15 -15.17 -8.61
CA ASP A 351 22.81 -16.30 -7.72
C ASP A 351 24.08 -17.00 -7.28
N LEU A 352 24.32 -17.02 -5.96
CA LEU A 352 25.52 -17.60 -5.36
C LEU A 352 25.30 -19.05 -4.88
N SER A 353 24.06 -19.56 -4.93
CA SER A 353 23.72 -20.92 -4.48
C SER A 353 24.45 -22.04 -5.23
N PRO A 354 24.92 -21.88 -6.48
CA PRO A 354 25.77 -22.88 -7.12
C PRO A 354 27.21 -22.92 -6.58
N PHE A 355 27.64 -21.91 -5.82
CA PHE A 355 29.02 -21.76 -5.37
C PHE A 355 29.19 -21.83 -3.85
N ILE A 356 28.10 -21.64 -3.10
CA ILE A 356 28.08 -21.63 -1.64
C ILE A 356 27.04 -22.65 -1.19
N ASP A 357 27.43 -23.57 -0.30
CA ASP A 357 26.52 -24.58 0.21
C ASP A 357 25.43 -23.95 1.08
N THR A 358 24.18 -24.12 0.66
CA THR A 358 22.99 -23.58 1.36
C THR A 358 22.21 -24.67 2.11
N SER A 359 22.72 -25.90 2.18
CA SER A 359 22.04 -27.02 2.84
C SER A 359 21.79 -26.79 4.34
N CYS A 360 22.58 -25.93 4.97
CA CYS A 360 22.44 -25.55 6.37
C CYS A 360 21.32 -24.51 6.63
N PHE A 361 20.71 -23.92 5.59
CA PHE A 361 19.77 -22.80 5.74
C PHE A 361 18.56 -23.09 6.64
N PRO A 362 17.95 -24.30 6.62
CA PRO A 362 16.88 -24.62 7.57
C PRO A 362 17.34 -24.52 9.04
N GLU A 363 18.57 -24.91 9.35
CA GLU A 363 19.13 -24.79 10.70
C GLU A 363 19.45 -23.35 11.05
N LEU A 364 20.02 -22.58 10.11
CA LEU A 364 20.27 -21.15 10.31
C LEU A 364 18.97 -20.38 10.52
N HIS A 365 17.91 -20.73 9.79
CA HIS A 365 16.59 -20.12 9.97
C HIS A 365 16.04 -20.35 11.38
N ALA A 366 16.14 -21.59 11.88
CA ALA A 366 15.72 -21.92 13.24
C ALA A 366 16.57 -21.18 14.30
N GLU A 367 17.89 -21.07 14.09
CA GLU A 367 18.77 -20.33 14.99
C GLU A 367 18.45 -18.83 14.99
N ILE A 368 18.38 -18.20 13.81
CA ILE A 368 18.16 -16.75 13.69
C ILE A 368 16.82 -16.34 14.27
N THR A 369 15.74 -17.07 13.96
CA THR A 369 14.40 -16.75 14.50
C THR A 369 14.34 -16.89 16.02
N ARG A 370 15.02 -17.90 16.59
CA ARG A 370 15.16 -18.01 18.05
C ARG A 370 16.05 -16.91 18.61
N GLY A 371 17.16 -16.60 17.95
CA GLY A 371 18.15 -15.64 18.42
C GLY A 371 17.62 -14.22 18.43
N LEU A 372 16.85 -13.81 17.41
CA LEU A 372 16.17 -12.51 17.37
C LEU A 372 15.15 -12.32 18.51
N ALA A 373 14.64 -13.40 19.11
CA ALA A 373 13.78 -13.32 20.29
C ALA A 373 14.59 -13.18 21.61
N LEU A 374 15.91 -13.30 21.57
CA LEU A 374 16.80 -13.31 22.74
C LEU A 374 17.73 -12.09 22.80
N VAL A 375 17.82 -11.31 21.73
CA VAL A 375 18.67 -10.12 21.65
C VAL A 375 17.81 -8.87 21.56
N GLU A 376 18.38 -7.74 21.94
CA GLU A 376 17.75 -6.46 21.69
C GLU A 376 17.98 -6.05 20.23
N THR A 377 16.89 -5.90 19.48
CA THR A 377 16.93 -5.38 18.12
C THR A 377 16.76 -3.87 18.13
N SER A 378 17.50 -3.19 17.26
CA SER A 378 17.36 -1.76 17.02
C SER A 378 16.41 -1.48 15.85
N TYR A 379 16.11 -0.19 15.70
CA TYR A 379 15.56 0.39 14.48
C TYR A 379 16.73 0.89 13.66
N THR A 380 16.64 0.76 12.34
CA THR A 380 17.64 1.29 11.44
C THR A 380 16.93 2.12 10.37
N GLY A 381 17.44 3.31 10.08
CA GLY A 381 17.10 4.14 8.91
C GLY A 381 15.67 4.69 8.91
N GLY A 382 15.50 5.99 8.69
CA GLY A 382 14.19 6.55 8.31
C GLY A 382 13.83 6.18 6.87
N SER A 383 12.87 6.86 6.26
CA SER A 383 12.53 6.67 4.84
C SER A 383 13.68 6.95 3.84
N LEU A 384 14.87 7.34 4.31
CA LEU A 384 16.09 7.68 3.54
C LEU A 384 15.92 8.85 2.54
N LYS A 385 14.74 9.48 2.51
CA LYS A 385 14.40 10.57 1.59
C LYS A 385 15.30 11.78 1.81
N TRP A 386 15.60 12.11 3.07
CA TRP A 386 16.50 13.21 3.40
C TRP A 386 17.91 13.02 2.82
N MET A 387 18.36 11.77 2.67
CA MET A 387 19.68 11.45 2.13
C MET A 387 19.74 11.60 0.59
N GLY A 388 18.59 11.79 -0.08
CA GLY A 388 18.52 11.90 -1.53
C GLY A 388 18.88 10.60 -2.26
N VAL A 389 18.75 9.46 -1.56
CA VAL A 389 19.10 8.12 -2.06
C VAL A 389 17.88 7.25 -2.32
N CYS A 390 16.68 7.80 -2.22
CA CYS A 390 15.42 7.16 -2.63
C CYS A 390 15.16 7.38 -4.11
N ALA A 391 14.41 6.46 -4.73
CA ALA A 391 14.08 6.64 -6.13
C ALA A 391 13.17 7.87 -6.30
N PRO A 392 13.42 8.75 -7.28
CA PRO A 392 12.64 9.99 -7.42
C PRO A 392 11.13 9.78 -7.54
N TRP A 393 10.72 8.63 -8.10
CA TRP A 393 9.31 8.28 -8.26
C TRP A 393 8.64 7.71 -6.99
N ILE A 394 9.39 7.52 -5.90
CA ILE A 394 8.83 7.14 -4.59
C ILE A 394 8.96 8.25 -3.53
N GLU A 395 9.61 9.39 -3.84
CA GLU A 395 9.73 10.50 -2.89
C GLU A 395 8.36 11.00 -2.39
N GLY A 396 7.31 10.86 -3.22
CA GLY A 396 5.91 11.20 -2.92
C GLY A 396 5.04 10.07 -2.35
N ASP A 397 5.62 8.97 -1.83
CA ASP A 397 4.85 7.82 -1.28
C ASP A 397 4.11 8.07 0.05
N GLY A 398 4.12 9.31 0.56
CA GLY A 398 3.42 9.72 1.78
C GLY A 398 4.14 9.41 3.09
N TYR A 399 5.19 8.59 3.11
CA TYR A 399 5.93 8.31 4.34
C TYR A 399 6.78 9.52 4.75
N ARG A 400 6.72 9.88 6.04
CA ARG A 400 7.49 11.00 6.57
C ARG A 400 8.89 10.57 6.93
N ASP A 401 9.86 11.35 6.48
CA ASP A 401 11.27 11.17 6.82
C ASP A 401 11.58 11.73 8.21
N ALA A 402 12.51 11.08 8.93
CA ALA A 402 12.91 11.47 10.27
C ALA A 402 13.46 12.90 10.30
N MET A 403 14.36 13.27 9.38
CA MET A 403 14.96 14.60 9.37
C MET A 403 13.96 15.67 8.92
N HIS A 404 13.03 15.34 8.02
CA HIS A 404 11.92 16.24 7.67
C HIS A 404 11.00 16.48 8.87
N ALA A 405 10.72 15.45 9.68
CA ALA A 405 9.96 15.61 10.91
C ALA A 405 10.70 16.50 11.92
N ILE A 406 11.97 16.20 12.20
CA ILE A 406 12.80 16.94 13.16
C ILE A 406 12.89 18.43 12.81
N ARG A 407 13.07 18.76 11.53
CA ARG A 407 13.14 20.15 11.06
C ARG A 407 11.82 20.91 11.17
N ALA A 408 10.70 20.20 11.20
CA ALA A 408 9.36 20.78 11.32
C ALA A 408 8.89 20.87 12.79
N MET A 409 9.62 20.32 13.75
CA MET A 409 9.27 20.34 15.16
C MET A 409 9.37 21.74 15.77
N THR A 410 8.54 21.99 16.78
CA THR A 410 8.72 23.14 17.67
C THR A 410 10.00 22.99 18.50
N ARG A 411 10.47 24.07 19.12
CA ARG A 411 11.66 24.02 19.98
C ARG A 411 11.48 23.05 21.17
N ASP A 412 10.32 23.06 21.80
CA ASP A 412 10.04 22.19 22.95
C ASP A 412 10.04 20.70 22.55
N GLU A 413 9.51 20.37 21.38
CA GLU A 413 9.53 19.00 20.84
C GLU A 413 10.94 18.54 20.46
N ARG A 414 11.76 19.47 19.95
CA ARG A 414 13.17 19.24 19.68
C ARG A 414 13.96 18.96 20.96
N ASP A 415 13.72 19.74 22.02
CA ASP A 415 14.35 19.51 23.33
C ASP A 415 13.93 18.15 23.93
N GLU A 416 12.67 17.74 23.77
CA GLU A 416 12.17 16.43 24.20
C GLU A 416 12.85 15.28 23.43
N LEU A 417 12.99 15.39 22.10
CA LEU A 417 13.69 14.40 21.28
C LEU A 417 15.17 14.25 21.69
N VAL A 418 15.85 15.37 21.99
CA VAL A 418 17.24 15.35 22.44
C VAL A 418 17.36 14.70 23.82
N ALA A 419 16.43 15.00 24.73
CA ALA A 419 16.40 14.42 26.07
C ALA A 419 16.16 12.90 26.09
N LEU A 420 15.54 12.34 25.03
CA LEU A 420 15.36 10.89 24.85
C LEU A 420 16.61 10.18 24.31
N GLY A 421 17.58 10.92 23.79
CA GLY A 421 18.82 10.37 23.22
C GLY A 421 19.86 9.99 24.26
N ASP A 422 20.82 9.17 23.85
CA ASP A 422 21.95 8.75 24.71
C ASP A 422 23.14 9.73 24.65
N HIS A 423 23.06 10.76 23.81
CA HIS A 423 24.08 11.78 23.64
C HIS A 423 23.93 12.90 24.68
N ASP A 424 25.03 13.63 24.96
CA ASP A 424 24.96 14.85 25.77
C ASP A 424 24.06 15.88 25.08
N PRO A 425 22.93 16.31 25.69
CA PRO A 425 22.04 17.29 25.11
C PRO A 425 22.74 18.62 24.74
N ALA A 426 23.78 19.00 25.49
CA ALA A 426 24.53 20.22 25.21
C ALA A 426 25.41 20.13 23.95
N SER A 427 25.63 18.92 23.42
CA SER A 427 26.41 18.66 22.21
C SER A 427 25.57 18.65 20.92
N ILE A 428 24.26 18.89 21.04
CA ILE A 428 23.30 18.83 19.94
C ILE A 428 22.68 20.22 19.73
N ASP A 429 23.01 20.84 18.61
CA ASP A 429 22.35 22.05 18.13
C ASP A 429 21.44 21.69 16.94
N LEU A 430 20.14 21.59 17.18
CA LEU A 430 19.16 21.25 16.14
C LEU A 430 18.87 22.41 15.19
N ASP A 431 19.40 23.62 15.43
CA ASP A 431 19.32 24.73 14.50
C ASP A 431 20.51 24.73 13.50
N ASP A 432 21.54 23.91 13.73
CA ASP A 432 22.62 23.70 12.77
C ASP A 432 22.11 22.90 11.55
N PRO A 433 22.07 23.49 10.34
CA PRO A 433 21.61 22.79 9.14
C PRO A 433 22.47 21.57 8.75
N ALA A 434 23.70 21.48 9.28
CA ALA A 434 24.60 20.35 9.07
C ALA A 434 24.36 19.18 10.04
N ILE A 435 23.51 19.35 11.06
CA ILE A 435 23.21 18.25 11.98
C ILE A 435 22.42 17.15 11.26
N ALA A 436 22.86 15.91 11.49
CA ALA A 436 22.24 14.72 10.96
C ALA A 436 22.07 13.69 12.07
N PHE A 437 20.91 13.04 12.07
CA PHE A 437 20.61 11.87 12.88
C PHE A 437 20.29 10.70 11.96
N GLY A 438 20.56 9.49 12.45
CA GLY A 438 20.25 8.26 11.73
C GLY A 438 21.46 7.35 11.60
N ASP A 439 21.25 6.23 10.93
CA ASP A 439 22.25 5.19 10.77
C ASP A 439 23.56 5.72 10.19
N GLU A 440 24.66 5.18 10.71
CA GLU A 440 26.01 5.43 10.20
C GLU A 440 26.41 6.92 10.19
N THR A 441 25.76 7.69 11.07
CA THR A 441 26.20 9.01 11.51
C THR A 441 26.80 8.90 12.91
N ASP A 442 27.47 9.96 13.38
CA ASP A 442 27.92 10.03 14.79
C ASP A 442 26.73 10.10 15.79
N ARG A 443 25.46 10.13 15.31
CA ARG A 443 24.22 10.28 16.08
C ARG A 443 23.11 9.32 15.62
N PRO A 444 23.27 8.00 15.82
CA PRO A 444 22.21 7.04 15.52
C PRO A 444 21.00 7.29 16.43
N PHE A 445 19.80 7.04 15.91
CA PHE A 445 18.61 7.06 16.75
C PHE A 445 18.62 5.87 17.69
N ASN A 446 18.41 6.12 18.99
CA ASN A 446 18.05 5.04 19.89
C ASN A 446 16.57 4.68 19.74
N LYS A 447 16.15 3.59 20.39
CA LYS A 447 14.78 3.09 20.33
C LYS A 447 13.75 4.11 20.84
N ALA A 448 14.08 4.88 21.88
CA ALA A 448 13.17 5.86 22.45
C ALA A 448 12.91 7.01 21.46
N GLN A 449 13.97 7.52 20.82
CA GLN A 449 13.87 8.55 19.80
C GLN A 449 13.11 8.06 18.55
N ALA A 450 13.39 6.84 18.08
CA ALA A 450 12.68 6.25 16.95
C ALA A 450 11.17 6.11 17.22
N LEU A 451 10.79 5.59 18.40
CA LEU A 451 9.38 5.47 18.79
C LEU A 451 8.70 6.83 18.98
N PHE A 452 9.39 7.82 19.52
CA PHE A 452 8.87 9.19 19.64
C PHE A 452 8.57 9.78 18.25
N LEU A 453 9.51 9.65 17.32
CA LEU A 453 9.37 10.10 15.94
C LEU A 453 8.24 9.36 15.20
N GLU A 454 8.16 8.03 15.35
CA GLU A 454 7.11 7.20 14.75
C GLU A 454 5.72 7.58 15.29
N GLN A 455 5.56 7.59 16.61
CA GLN A 455 4.24 7.74 17.24
C GLN A 455 3.72 9.17 17.24
N ARG A 456 4.59 10.16 17.48
CA ARG A 456 4.17 11.56 17.60
C ARG A 456 4.21 12.30 16.27
N HIS A 457 5.13 11.93 15.39
CA HIS A 457 5.38 12.69 14.16
C HIS A 457 5.13 11.88 12.88
N GLY A 458 4.73 10.61 12.98
CA GLY A 458 4.38 9.77 11.83
C GLY A 458 5.59 9.39 10.98
N VAL A 459 6.79 9.35 11.56
CA VAL A 459 8.01 8.97 10.85
C VAL A 459 8.00 7.47 10.57
N TYR A 460 8.36 7.09 9.33
CA TYR A 460 8.43 5.69 8.95
C TYR A 460 9.84 5.11 9.11
N PHE A 461 9.95 4.06 9.92
CA PHE A 461 11.18 3.26 10.08
C PHE A 461 10.94 1.84 9.55
N PRO A 462 11.44 1.49 8.36
CA PRO A 462 11.15 0.20 7.72
C PRO A 462 11.85 -0.99 8.41
N TRP A 463 13.03 -0.77 9.00
CA TRP A 463 13.87 -1.84 9.56
C TRP A 463 13.69 -1.95 11.08
N LYS A 464 12.55 -2.51 11.50
CA LYS A 464 12.15 -2.57 12.92
C LYS A 464 12.79 -3.72 13.71
N ALA A 465 13.47 -4.64 13.02
CA ALA A 465 14.25 -5.70 13.64
C ALA A 465 15.65 -5.73 13.02
N CYS A 466 16.47 -4.73 13.34
CA CYS A 466 17.86 -4.65 12.94
C CYS A 466 18.77 -5.23 14.03
N TYR A 467 19.74 -6.06 13.66
CA TYR A 467 20.76 -6.55 14.59
C TYR A 467 22.10 -6.70 13.88
N HIS A 468 23.12 -6.00 14.38
CA HIS A 468 24.49 -6.11 13.89
C HIS A 468 25.18 -7.30 14.55
N LEU A 469 25.53 -8.31 13.75
CA LEU A 469 26.37 -9.43 14.18
C LEU A 469 27.84 -8.98 14.26
N LEU A 470 28.24 -8.15 13.32
CA LEU A 470 29.54 -7.47 13.24
C LEU A 470 29.27 -5.98 13.10
N ASP A 471 29.63 -5.21 14.14
CA ASP A 471 29.31 -3.79 14.24
C ASP A 471 30.02 -2.94 13.18
N ASN A 472 29.34 -1.89 12.73
CA ASN A 472 29.89 -0.90 11.82
C ASN A 472 29.46 0.49 12.26
N VAL A 473 30.41 1.40 12.47
CA VAL A 473 30.13 2.75 12.95
C VAL A 473 29.88 3.72 11.81
N ARG A 474 30.64 3.59 10.70
CA ARG A 474 30.61 4.53 9.57
C ARG A 474 30.37 3.83 8.25
N TRP A 475 29.63 4.48 7.35
CA TRP A 475 29.28 3.92 6.05
C TRP A 475 30.51 3.60 5.20
N GLU A 476 31.53 4.44 5.25
CA GLU A 476 32.77 4.29 4.49
C GLU A 476 33.56 3.03 4.88
N ASP A 477 33.39 2.57 6.12
CA ASP A 477 34.11 1.44 6.69
C ASP A 477 33.36 0.11 6.50
N LYS A 478 32.18 0.10 5.88
CA LYS A 478 31.31 -1.09 5.78
C LYS A 478 31.96 -2.30 5.09
N HIS A 479 33.01 -2.07 4.29
CA HIS A 479 33.76 -3.13 3.61
C HIS A 479 35.06 -3.52 4.34
N SER A 480 35.53 -2.71 5.29
CA SER A 480 36.74 -2.97 6.07
C SER A 480 36.40 -3.72 7.35
N GLY A 481 37.07 -4.84 7.59
CA GLY A 481 37.05 -5.62 8.81
C GLY A 481 38.18 -5.26 9.78
N GLU A 482 39.00 -4.26 9.45
CA GLU A 482 40.06 -3.76 10.33
C GLU A 482 39.48 -3.41 11.72
N ASP A 483 40.06 -4.00 12.76
CA ASP A 483 39.66 -3.86 14.16
C ASP A 483 38.21 -4.27 14.50
N LYS A 484 37.53 -5.06 13.65
CA LYS A 484 36.17 -5.55 13.89
C LYS A 484 36.15 -7.05 14.19
N ASP A 485 35.29 -7.44 15.14
CA ASP A 485 35.00 -8.85 15.43
C ASP A 485 33.53 -9.02 15.86
N PHE A 486 32.99 -10.23 15.68
CA PHE A 486 31.64 -10.57 16.13
C PHE A 486 31.55 -10.41 17.65
N SER A 487 30.50 -9.74 18.13
CA SER A 487 30.31 -9.52 19.57
C SER A 487 30.19 -10.83 20.36
N GLU A 488 30.54 -10.81 21.64
CA GLU A 488 30.39 -11.99 22.52
C GLU A 488 28.93 -12.49 22.55
N GLU A 489 27.97 -11.56 22.51
CA GLU A 489 26.56 -11.89 22.42
C GLU A 489 26.23 -12.59 21.09
N ALA A 490 26.68 -12.04 19.97
CA ALA A 490 26.46 -12.62 18.65
C ALA A 490 27.03 -14.05 18.58
N ARG A 491 28.25 -14.27 19.07
CA ARG A 491 28.90 -15.60 19.14
C ARG A 491 28.12 -16.59 20.02
N ARG A 492 27.50 -16.11 21.10
CA ARG A 492 26.67 -16.94 21.99
C ARG A 492 25.31 -17.28 21.40
N VAL A 493 24.67 -16.34 20.72
CA VAL A 493 23.26 -16.46 20.26
C VAL A 493 23.16 -17.04 18.85
N PHE A 494 24.11 -16.71 17.96
CA PHE A 494 24.11 -17.09 16.54
C PHE A 494 25.36 -17.90 16.12
N PRO A 495 25.81 -18.92 16.89
CA PRO A 495 27.05 -19.62 16.59
C PRO A 495 27.06 -20.34 15.23
N LYS A 496 25.94 -20.90 14.79
CA LYS A 496 25.86 -21.56 13.47
C LYS A 496 25.87 -20.55 12.33
N THR A 497 25.18 -19.42 12.51
CA THR A 497 25.15 -18.33 11.54
C THR A 497 26.54 -17.73 11.38
N ILE A 498 27.27 -17.53 12.48
CA ILE A 498 28.66 -17.05 12.45
C ILE A 498 29.58 -18.07 11.78
N ALA A 499 29.46 -19.36 12.11
CA ALA A 499 30.24 -20.41 11.43
C ALA A 499 29.98 -20.45 9.91
N PHE A 500 28.74 -20.21 9.48
CA PHE A 500 28.41 -20.06 8.05
C PHE A 500 29.04 -18.81 7.44
N LEU A 501 28.97 -17.66 8.11
CA LEU A 501 29.58 -16.40 7.67
C LEU A 501 31.11 -16.53 7.53
N GLU A 502 31.77 -17.13 8.53
CA GLU A 502 33.21 -17.43 8.51
C GLU A 502 33.61 -18.43 7.39
N SER A 503 32.66 -19.21 6.86
CA SER A 503 32.87 -20.09 5.72
C SER A 503 32.69 -19.43 4.35
N LEU A 504 32.16 -18.19 4.32
CA LEU A 504 31.97 -17.46 3.06
C LEU A 504 33.32 -17.15 2.41
N PRO A 505 33.40 -17.12 1.07
CA PRO A 505 34.64 -16.88 0.33
C PRO A 505 35.03 -15.39 0.34
N MET A 506 35.29 -14.86 1.52
CA MET A 506 35.63 -13.46 1.77
C MET A 506 37.01 -13.38 2.45
N THR A 507 37.90 -12.53 1.94
CA THR A 507 39.17 -12.23 2.60
C THR A 507 38.98 -11.34 3.82
N GLU A 508 37.89 -10.58 3.84
CA GLU A 508 37.58 -9.60 4.85
C GLU A 508 36.06 -9.43 4.96
N MET A 509 35.54 -9.36 6.18
CA MET A 509 34.14 -9.02 6.47
C MET A 509 34.11 -7.70 7.22
N GLY A 510 33.41 -6.71 6.68
CA GLY A 510 33.37 -5.37 7.27
C GLY A 510 32.08 -5.05 8.03
N ARG A 511 30.93 -5.53 7.56
CA ARG A 511 29.65 -5.37 8.25
C ARG A 511 28.80 -6.61 8.07
N VAL A 512 28.19 -7.09 9.14
CA VAL A 512 27.23 -8.19 9.09
C VAL A 512 25.99 -7.82 9.87
N VAL A 513 24.86 -7.77 9.20
CA VAL A 513 23.61 -7.25 9.75
C VAL A 513 22.41 -8.10 9.35
N VAL A 514 21.53 -8.33 10.32
CA VAL A 514 20.21 -8.92 10.12
C VAL A 514 19.22 -7.77 9.91
N PHE A 515 18.57 -7.73 8.75
CA PHE A 515 17.54 -6.74 8.45
C PHE A 515 16.17 -7.41 8.43
N GLY A 516 15.39 -7.21 9.49
CA GLY A 516 14.01 -7.69 9.62
C GLY A 516 12.95 -6.60 9.45
N LEU A 517 11.86 -6.95 8.76
CA LEU A 517 10.63 -6.15 8.64
C LEU A 517 9.49 -6.86 9.37
N LEU A 518 8.65 -6.09 10.06
CA LEU A 518 7.40 -6.62 10.65
C LEU A 518 6.36 -6.88 9.56
N ALA A 519 5.25 -7.51 9.96
CA ALA A 519 4.13 -7.76 9.06
C ALA A 519 3.59 -6.44 8.48
N ASN A 520 3.43 -6.42 7.16
CA ASN A 520 2.97 -5.32 6.32
C ASN A 520 3.94 -4.13 6.22
N ASP A 521 5.15 -4.23 6.78
CA ASP A 521 6.21 -3.26 6.51
C ASP A 521 6.93 -3.58 5.19
N HIS A 522 7.45 -2.54 4.55
CA HIS A 522 8.21 -2.61 3.30
C HIS A 522 9.48 -1.77 3.45
N ALA A 523 10.50 -2.05 2.65
CA ALA A 523 11.67 -1.17 2.57
C ALA A 523 11.48 -0.21 1.39
N PRO A 524 11.56 1.12 1.60
CA PRO A 524 11.49 2.09 0.52
C PRO A 524 12.51 1.75 -0.57
N LEU A 525 12.14 2.03 -1.82
CA LEU A 525 13.03 1.83 -2.96
C LEU A 525 14.18 2.85 -2.93
N HIS A 526 15.39 2.37 -2.61
CA HIS A 526 16.58 3.21 -2.46
C HIS A 526 17.79 2.58 -3.16
N ARG A 527 18.91 3.29 -3.12
CA ARG A 527 20.21 2.77 -3.54
C ARG A 527 21.26 3.14 -2.50
N ASP A 528 22.25 2.29 -2.37
CA ASP A 528 23.34 2.47 -1.42
C ASP A 528 24.50 3.27 -2.03
N SER A 529 24.53 3.39 -3.36
CA SER A 529 25.56 4.13 -4.07
C SER A 529 25.03 4.72 -5.36
N GLU A 530 25.71 5.76 -5.84
CA GLU A 530 25.35 6.47 -7.05
C GLU A 530 26.18 5.97 -8.24
N PRO A 531 25.55 5.69 -9.41
CA PRO A 531 26.28 5.42 -10.63
C PRO A 531 27.32 6.50 -10.94
N GLY A 532 28.58 6.09 -11.06
CA GLY A 532 29.70 6.98 -11.36
C GLY A 532 30.31 7.71 -10.16
N LYS A 533 29.75 7.61 -8.95
CA LYS A 533 30.43 8.07 -7.72
C LYS A 533 31.43 7.05 -7.18
N ALA A 534 31.22 5.77 -7.44
CA ALA A 534 32.14 4.70 -7.07
C ALA A 534 32.98 4.21 -8.27
N LEU A 535 34.27 3.97 -8.03
CA LEU A 535 35.19 3.40 -9.05
C LEU A 535 35.07 1.86 -9.15
N SER A 536 34.45 1.21 -8.16
CA SER A 536 34.28 -0.24 -8.06
C SER A 536 32.87 -0.63 -7.57
N ILE A 537 32.44 -1.85 -7.93
CA ILE A 537 31.19 -2.43 -7.43
C ILE A 537 31.41 -2.92 -6.00
N ALA A 538 30.54 -2.49 -5.08
CA ALA A 538 30.53 -2.96 -3.69
C ALA A 538 30.36 -4.49 -3.63
N GLN A 539 31.11 -5.14 -2.74
CA GLN A 539 31.07 -6.59 -2.60
C GLN A 539 30.27 -6.95 -1.35
N SER A 540 29.18 -7.67 -1.58
CA SER A 540 28.26 -8.06 -0.52
C SER A 540 27.64 -9.44 -0.82
N ILE A 541 27.37 -10.20 0.22
CA ILE A 541 26.60 -11.43 0.17
C ILE A 541 25.34 -11.20 0.99
N THR A 542 24.19 -11.30 0.33
CA THR A 542 22.89 -11.29 1.02
C THR A 542 22.30 -12.68 0.95
N PHE A 543 21.80 -13.18 2.09
CA PHE A 543 21.13 -14.48 2.13
C PHE A 543 19.89 -14.43 3.02
N ALA A 544 18.89 -15.22 2.64
CA ALA A 544 17.63 -15.37 3.37
C ALA A 544 17.41 -16.86 3.65
N PRO A 545 17.83 -17.36 4.83
CA PRO A 545 17.70 -18.78 5.18
C PRO A 545 16.26 -19.30 5.28
N ALA A 546 15.28 -18.39 5.35
CA ALA A 546 13.88 -18.73 5.43
C ALA A 546 13.43 -19.58 4.22
N PRO A 547 12.48 -20.52 4.41
CA PRO A 547 11.87 -21.26 3.30
C PRO A 547 11.31 -20.32 2.23
N ALA A 548 11.18 -20.76 0.98
CA ALA A 548 10.72 -19.92 -0.13
C ALA A 548 9.40 -19.17 0.15
N ALA A 549 8.43 -19.81 0.81
CA ALA A 549 7.16 -19.18 1.21
C ALA A 549 7.30 -18.09 2.29
N ARG A 550 8.47 -17.98 2.92
CA ARG A 550 8.80 -17.01 3.97
C ARG A 550 10.00 -16.13 3.65
N LYS A 551 10.46 -16.16 2.41
CA LYS A 551 11.63 -15.39 1.99
C LYS A 551 11.30 -13.90 1.96
N LYS A 552 12.31 -13.08 2.29
CA LYS A 552 12.23 -11.63 2.13
C LYS A 552 12.03 -11.29 0.66
N ARG A 553 10.96 -10.56 0.35
CA ARG A 553 10.54 -10.16 -1.00
C ARG A 553 11.40 -9.00 -1.53
N PHE A 554 12.72 -9.21 -1.52
CA PHE A 554 13.70 -8.25 -1.98
C PHE A 554 13.66 -8.17 -3.51
N TYR A 555 13.67 -6.96 -4.06
CA TYR A 555 13.59 -6.74 -5.49
C TYR A 555 14.53 -5.62 -5.95
N LEU A 556 14.93 -5.70 -7.22
CA LEU A 556 15.65 -4.65 -7.93
C LEU A 556 14.70 -3.95 -8.89
N ALA A 557 14.78 -2.64 -9.01
CA ALA A 557 13.96 -1.85 -9.94
C ALA A 557 14.82 -1.18 -11.01
N SER A 558 14.28 -1.07 -12.23
CA SER A 558 14.93 -0.32 -13.29
C SER A 558 15.02 1.17 -12.95
N PRO A 559 15.98 1.92 -13.52
CA PRO A 559 16.14 3.36 -13.28
C PRO A 559 14.94 4.26 -13.62
N ASP A 560 13.93 3.72 -14.30
CA ASP A 560 12.67 4.38 -14.66
C ASP A 560 11.46 3.83 -13.88
N GLY A 561 11.69 2.88 -12.96
CA GLY A 561 10.64 2.20 -12.18
C GLY A 561 9.72 1.28 -13.00
N ALA A 562 9.97 1.11 -14.31
CA ALA A 562 9.06 0.36 -15.19
C ALA A 562 9.16 -1.16 -15.03
N HIS A 563 10.27 -1.68 -14.51
CA HIS A 563 10.52 -3.11 -14.37
C HIS A 563 11.11 -3.43 -13.01
N GLU A 564 10.53 -4.43 -12.35
CA GLU A 564 11.03 -4.98 -11.09
C GLU A 564 11.48 -6.43 -11.29
N THR A 565 12.55 -6.81 -10.60
CA THR A 565 13.08 -8.17 -10.56
C THR A 565 13.15 -8.61 -9.10
N GLU A 566 12.14 -9.37 -8.65
CA GLU A 566 12.18 -10.03 -7.35
C GLU A 566 13.32 -11.07 -7.34
N ILE A 567 14.09 -11.10 -6.26
CA ILE A 567 15.24 -11.99 -6.13
C ILE A 567 14.79 -13.30 -5.50
N ASP A 568 14.75 -14.37 -6.31
CA ASP A 568 14.36 -15.71 -5.88
C ASP A 568 15.53 -16.57 -5.35
N ALA A 569 16.79 -16.21 -5.63
CA ALA A 569 17.97 -16.93 -5.15
C ALA A 569 18.16 -16.87 -3.61
N PRO A 570 18.40 -17.99 -2.91
CA PRO A 570 18.48 -18.01 -1.43
C PRO A 570 19.70 -17.24 -0.89
N ILE A 571 20.75 -17.12 -1.70
CA ILE A 571 21.97 -16.36 -1.44
C ILE A 571 22.40 -15.68 -2.75
N TYR A 572 22.67 -14.39 -2.69
CA TYR A 572 22.86 -13.57 -3.89
C TYR A 572 23.76 -12.36 -3.65
N TRP A 573 24.27 -11.82 -4.75
CA TRP A 573 25.00 -10.56 -4.80
C TRP A 573 24.34 -9.63 -5.83
N PHE A 574 24.06 -8.39 -5.43
CA PHE A 574 23.48 -7.35 -6.27
C PHE A 574 24.33 -6.08 -6.20
N ASN A 575 24.11 -5.15 -7.13
CA ASN A 575 24.90 -3.93 -7.22
C ASN A 575 24.24 -2.82 -6.38
N ASP A 576 24.97 -2.29 -5.39
CA ASP A 576 24.54 -1.17 -4.53
C ASP A 576 24.11 0.10 -5.30
N MET A 577 24.49 0.22 -6.58
CA MET A 577 24.08 1.32 -7.47
C MET A 577 22.70 1.15 -8.10
N ASP A 578 22.14 -0.06 -8.04
CA ASP A 578 20.80 -0.35 -8.54
C ASP A 578 19.75 -0.01 -7.48
N TRP A 579 18.61 0.51 -7.95
CA TRP A 579 17.45 0.72 -7.11
C TRP A 579 16.96 -0.61 -6.57
N HIS A 580 16.74 -0.69 -5.26
CA HIS A 580 16.32 -1.90 -4.60
C HIS A 580 15.46 -1.61 -3.38
N GLY A 581 14.59 -2.56 -3.07
CA GLY A 581 13.61 -2.43 -2.01
C GLY A 581 13.13 -3.80 -1.54
N VAL A 582 12.16 -3.79 -0.65
CA VAL A 582 11.52 -5.00 -0.15
C VAL A 582 10.02 -4.76 -0.16
N HIS A 583 9.26 -5.61 -0.86
CA HIS A 583 7.79 -5.52 -0.83
C HIS A 583 7.24 -5.82 0.55
N ASP A 584 6.08 -5.25 0.85
CA ASP A 584 5.29 -5.62 2.01
C ASP A 584 4.87 -7.10 1.95
N ASP A 585 4.68 -7.68 3.14
CA ASP A 585 4.24 -9.05 3.30
C ASP A 585 3.50 -9.18 4.65
N PRO A 586 2.37 -9.90 4.73
CA PRO A 586 1.60 -10.03 5.97
C PRO A 586 2.34 -10.79 7.09
N PHE A 587 3.55 -11.25 6.83
CA PHE A 587 4.38 -11.96 7.79
C PHE A 587 5.72 -11.25 7.98
N PHE A 588 6.34 -11.49 9.15
CA PHE A 588 7.72 -11.08 9.39
C PHE A 588 8.66 -11.66 8.32
N ARG A 589 9.58 -10.83 7.82
CA ARG A 589 10.58 -11.18 6.81
C ARG A 589 11.96 -10.67 7.22
N TYR A 590 13.00 -11.43 6.90
CA TYR A 590 14.37 -10.98 7.16
C TYR A 590 15.36 -11.54 6.15
N SER A 591 16.51 -10.87 6.07
CA SER A 591 17.71 -11.35 5.39
C SER A 591 18.93 -10.97 6.22
N VAL A 592 20.03 -11.67 5.99
CA VAL A 592 21.35 -11.29 6.52
C VAL A 592 22.16 -10.73 5.36
N ARG A 593 22.79 -9.57 5.56
CA ARG A 593 23.73 -8.97 4.62
C ARG A 593 25.12 -8.93 5.23
N CYS A 594 26.09 -9.42 4.47
CA CYS A 594 27.51 -9.37 4.79
C CYS A 594 28.22 -8.54 3.73
N ASP A 595 28.73 -7.37 4.12
CA ASP A 595 29.55 -6.49 3.28
C ASP A 595 31.03 -6.74 3.57
N GLY A 596 31.89 -6.75 2.56
CA GLY A 596 33.33 -6.99 2.74
C GLY A 596 34.09 -7.13 1.43
N VAL A 597 35.11 -7.99 1.40
CA VAL A 597 35.95 -8.24 0.21
C VAL A 597 35.97 -9.74 -0.11
N PHE A 598 35.60 -10.10 -1.33
CA PHE A 598 35.63 -11.48 -1.82
C PHE A 598 37.06 -11.94 -2.08
N GLU A 599 37.28 -13.24 -1.89
CA GLU A 599 38.50 -13.89 -2.38
C GLU A 599 38.67 -13.67 -3.89
N PRO A 600 39.87 -13.25 -4.37
CA PRO A 600 40.12 -13.03 -5.80
C PRO A 600 39.79 -14.25 -6.67
N ALA A 601 40.09 -15.46 -6.18
CA ALA A 601 39.78 -16.71 -6.87
C ALA A 601 38.26 -16.97 -6.98
N PHE A 602 37.49 -16.61 -5.96
CA PHE A 602 36.03 -16.70 -5.99
C PHE A 602 35.44 -15.72 -7.01
N LEU A 603 35.90 -14.46 -7.00
CA LEU A 603 35.47 -13.45 -7.97
C LEU A 603 35.79 -13.87 -9.41
N GLU A 604 36.93 -14.52 -9.64
CA GLU A 604 37.28 -15.07 -10.95
C GLU A 604 36.34 -16.22 -11.37
N ARG A 605 36.01 -17.14 -10.44
CA ARG A 605 35.02 -18.21 -10.70
C ARG A 605 33.66 -17.63 -11.11
N LEU A 606 33.15 -16.63 -10.38
CA LEU A 606 31.89 -15.95 -10.72
C LEU A 606 31.92 -15.27 -12.09
N ARG A 607 33.07 -14.69 -12.48
CA ARG A 607 33.25 -14.10 -13.82
C ARG A 607 33.25 -15.16 -14.93
N ARG A 608 33.78 -16.37 -14.66
CA ARG A 608 33.87 -17.46 -15.63
C ARG A 608 32.53 -18.16 -15.86
N SER A 609 31.67 -18.28 -14.86
CA SER A 609 30.31 -18.83 -14.98
C SER A 609 29.35 -17.96 -15.81
N ARG A 610 29.84 -16.83 -16.35
CA ARG A 610 29.15 -16.00 -17.34
C ARG A 610 29.17 -16.61 -18.75
N ARG A 611 30.12 -17.50 -19.06
CA ARG A 611 30.35 -18.06 -20.40
C ARG A 611 29.48 -19.27 -20.70
#